data_AF-A0A8J3K264-F1
#
_entry.id   AF-A0A8J3K264-F1
#
_cell.length_a   1.000
_cell.length_b   1.000
_cell.length_c   1.000
_cell.angle_alpha   90.00
_cell.angle_beta   90.00
_cell.angle_gamma   90.00
#
_symmetry.space_group_name_H-M   'P 1'
#
loop_
_entity.id
_entity.type
_entity.pdbx_description
1 polymer ?
#
loop_
_entity_poly.entity_id
_entity_poly.type
_entity_poly.pdbx_seq_one_letter_code
_entity_poly.pdbx_strand_id
1 'polypeptide(L)'
;MTPEPEARPAENAAVNIDGRHVKGYVIGAGVILGVMSFAADVAPDPISQIIQAVFSTAAAWCSLAVIAGYMCVSRRSSSLAATGLLLLATLTYYGTIALSGVRAGGYEATQTSAGPVFSSPTWIEELGSMARGVGFWVAASVLAGVVMGQLGFAIRNSSALLQTAAVGVTFGIVAGPGVNALLFVARVGVNTTTSEQILPAICQIALACIILIGAAVLKAKRINWALLALMSLTSTAAVAGLWEMVGDIRGAL
;
A
#
# COMPACT_ATOMS: atom_id res chain seq x y z
N MET A 1 44.05 -25.00 -23.87
CA MET A 1 43.00 -24.13 -24.42
C MET A 1 41.97 -23.89 -23.33
N THR A 2 42.10 -22.78 -22.62
CA THR A 2 41.07 -22.29 -21.71
C THR A 2 40.00 -21.61 -22.54
N PRO A 3 38.71 -21.95 -22.40
CA PRO A 3 37.64 -21.32 -23.18
C PRO A 3 37.65 -19.81 -22.90
N GLU A 4 37.65 -19.04 -23.97
CA GLU A 4 37.56 -17.59 -23.96
C GLU A 4 36.26 -17.20 -23.23
N PRO A 5 36.29 -16.29 -22.26
CA PRO A 5 35.09 -15.87 -21.53
C PRO A 5 34.15 -15.17 -22.52
N GLU A 6 33.10 -15.90 -22.90
CA GLU A 6 32.02 -15.44 -23.75
C GLU A 6 31.47 -14.11 -23.19
N ALA A 7 31.69 -13.03 -23.94
CA ALA A 7 31.25 -11.70 -23.57
C ALA A 7 29.72 -11.72 -23.42
N ARG A 8 29.24 -11.64 -22.17
CA ARG A 8 27.81 -11.58 -21.89
C ARG A 8 27.21 -10.42 -22.68
N PRO A 9 26.23 -10.67 -23.57
CA PRO A 9 25.62 -9.59 -24.33
C PRO A 9 25.02 -8.56 -23.36
N ALA A 10 25.20 -7.29 -23.70
CA ALA A 10 24.72 -6.11 -22.99
C ALA A 10 23.18 -5.99 -23.06
N GLU A 11 22.47 -7.09 -22.84
CA GLU A 11 21.02 -7.24 -23.00
C GLU A 11 20.26 -6.89 -21.71
N ASN A 12 20.66 -5.79 -21.09
CA ASN A 12 19.80 -5.08 -20.14
C ASN A 12 20.20 -3.61 -20.22
N ALA A 13 19.89 -2.96 -21.34
CA ALA A 13 19.64 -1.53 -21.35
C ALA A 13 18.37 -1.26 -20.51
N ALA A 14 18.45 -1.58 -19.21
CA ALA A 14 17.47 -1.14 -18.24
C ALA A 14 17.49 0.37 -18.34
N VAL A 15 16.39 0.94 -18.85
CA VAL A 15 16.15 2.37 -18.95
C VAL A 15 16.64 2.99 -17.65
N ASN A 16 17.79 3.66 -17.71
CA ASN A 16 18.41 4.25 -16.55
C ASN A 16 17.66 5.56 -16.33
N ILE A 17 16.48 5.44 -15.70
CA ILE A 17 15.66 6.59 -15.36
C ILE A 17 16.51 7.46 -14.45
N ASP A 18 16.93 8.63 -14.96
CA ASP A 18 17.70 9.61 -14.19
C ASP A 18 17.05 9.78 -12.82
N GLY A 19 17.86 9.76 -11.74
CA GLY A 19 17.37 9.83 -10.36
C GLY A 19 16.48 11.04 -10.08
N ARG A 20 16.54 12.07 -10.93
CA ARG A 20 15.60 13.21 -10.93
C ARG A 20 14.16 12.82 -11.27
N HIS A 21 13.95 11.95 -12.25
CA HIS A 21 12.60 11.51 -12.62
C HIS A 21 11.97 10.67 -11.52
N VAL A 22 12.72 9.74 -10.90
CA VAL A 22 12.22 8.90 -9.79
C VAL A 22 11.73 9.77 -8.63
N LYS A 23 12.48 10.83 -8.27
CA LYS A 23 12.07 11.78 -7.22
C LYS A 23 10.74 12.47 -7.56
N GLY A 24 10.60 12.97 -8.79
CA GLY A 24 9.36 13.61 -9.25
C GLY A 24 8.16 12.68 -9.18
N TYR A 25 8.31 11.42 -9.64
CA TYR A 25 7.27 10.40 -9.53
C TYR A 25 6.89 10.08 -8.09
N VAL A 26 7.87 9.90 -7.20
CA VAL A 26 7.64 9.61 -5.79
C VAL A 26 6.84 10.73 -5.12
N ILE A 27 7.23 11.98 -5.35
CA ILE A 27 6.55 13.15 -4.78
C ILE A 27 5.13 13.25 -5.33
N GLY A 28 4.97 13.23 -6.65
CA GLY A 28 3.65 13.34 -7.29
C GLY A 28 2.70 12.21 -6.89
N ALA A 29 3.17 10.96 -6.92
CA ALA A 29 2.37 9.81 -6.52
C ALA A 29 1.98 9.85 -5.05
N GLY A 30 2.89 10.25 -4.16
CA GLY A 30 2.59 10.40 -2.74
C GLY A 30 1.50 11.45 -2.48
N VAL A 31 1.62 12.64 -3.09
CA VAL A 31 0.62 13.70 -2.95
C VAL A 31 -0.74 13.26 -3.52
N ILE A 32 -0.76 12.73 -4.75
CA ILE A 32 -2.01 12.27 -5.38
C ILE A 32 -2.67 11.19 -4.53
N LEU A 33 -1.91 10.22 -4.03
CA LEU A 33 -2.44 9.14 -3.20
C LEU A 33 -3.06 9.67 -1.90
N GLY A 34 -2.39 10.60 -1.22
CA GLY A 34 -2.91 11.21 0.00
C GLY A 34 -4.17 12.05 -0.23
N VAL A 35 -4.17 12.89 -1.28
CA VAL A 35 -5.34 13.70 -1.67
C VAL A 35 -6.51 12.83 -2.08
N MET A 36 -6.29 11.78 -2.88
CA MET A 36 -7.35 10.88 -3.30
C MET A 36 -7.89 10.03 -2.14
N SER A 37 -7.04 9.66 -1.18
CA SER A 37 -7.51 9.00 0.05
C SER A 37 -8.43 9.92 0.85
N PHE A 38 -8.10 11.22 0.94
CA PHE A 38 -9.00 12.20 1.56
C PHE A 38 -10.28 12.41 0.74
N ALA A 39 -10.16 12.46 -0.60
CA ALA A 39 -11.31 12.56 -1.48
C ALA A 39 -12.29 11.38 -1.30
N ALA A 40 -11.78 10.18 -1.00
CA ALA A 40 -12.60 9.02 -0.70
C ALA A 40 -13.48 9.22 0.55
N ASP A 41 -12.95 9.91 1.58
CA ASP A 41 -13.66 10.16 2.83
C ASP A 41 -14.75 11.23 2.71
N VAL A 42 -14.62 12.15 1.74
CA VAL A 42 -15.55 13.29 1.57
C VAL A 42 -16.46 13.17 0.36
N ALA A 43 -16.23 12.22 -0.54
CA ALA A 43 -17.09 12.01 -1.68
C ALA A 43 -18.43 11.37 -1.25
N PRO A 44 -19.54 11.65 -1.97
CA PRO A 44 -20.79 10.93 -1.76
C PRO A 44 -20.68 9.49 -2.30
N ASP A 45 -21.46 8.57 -1.73
CA ASP A 45 -21.67 7.26 -2.34
C ASP A 45 -22.35 7.39 -3.71
N PRO A 46 -22.00 6.57 -4.72
CA PRO A 46 -21.05 5.44 -4.68
C PRO A 46 -19.60 5.83 -5.03
N ILE A 47 -19.32 7.12 -5.22
CA ILE A 47 -18.02 7.61 -5.70
C ILE A 47 -16.94 7.37 -4.64
N SER A 48 -17.25 7.64 -3.37
CA SER A 48 -16.41 7.31 -2.21
C SER A 48 -15.90 5.86 -2.26
N GLN A 49 -16.78 4.88 -2.46
CA GLN A 49 -16.44 3.46 -2.49
C GLN A 49 -15.45 3.12 -3.61
N ILE A 50 -15.63 3.70 -4.79
CA ILE A 50 -14.74 3.50 -5.94
C ILE A 50 -13.37 4.11 -5.64
N ILE A 51 -13.33 5.36 -5.16
CA ILE A 51 -12.06 6.03 -4.83
C ILE A 51 -11.36 5.29 -3.68
N GLN A 52 -12.10 4.86 -2.67
CA GLN A 52 -11.56 4.14 -1.52
C GLN A 52 -10.94 2.81 -1.95
N ALA A 53 -11.63 2.05 -2.79
CA ALA A 53 -11.15 0.79 -3.34
C ALA A 53 -9.85 0.93 -4.15
N VAL A 54 -9.69 2.06 -4.87
CA VAL A 54 -8.55 2.28 -5.77
C VAL A 54 -7.36 2.98 -5.08
N PHE A 55 -7.61 3.96 -4.21
CA PHE A 55 -6.57 4.84 -3.67
C PHE A 55 -6.37 4.72 -2.16
N SER A 56 -7.40 4.30 -1.42
CA SER A 56 -7.35 4.24 0.04
C SER A 56 -7.18 2.83 0.60
N THR A 57 -6.87 1.84 -0.25
CA THR A 57 -6.57 0.48 0.21
C THR A 57 -5.09 0.34 0.58
N ALA A 58 -4.81 -0.49 1.59
CA ALA A 58 -3.44 -0.88 1.91
C ALA A 58 -2.69 -1.43 0.67
N ALA A 59 -3.43 -2.10 -0.22
CA ALA A 59 -2.91 -2.57 -1.50
C ALA A 59 -2.39 -1.44 -2.39
N ALA A 60 -3.16 -0.37 -2.61
CA ALA A 60 -2.73 0.74 -3.46
C ALA A 60 -1.42 1.38 -2.94
N TRP A 61 -1.35 1.62 -1.64
CA TRP A 61 -0.20 2.19 -0.97
C TRP A 61 1.04 1.29 -1.08
N CYS A 62 0.90 0.01 -0.74
CA CYS A 62 2.00 -0.95 -0.82
C CYS A 62 2.47 -1.15 -2.27
N SER A 63 1.56 -1.18 -3.24
CA SER A 63 1.89 -1.34 -4.66
C SER A 63 2.75 -0.19 -5.17
N LEU A 64 2.35 1.06 -4.88
CA LEU A 64 3.13 2.23 -5.27
C LEU A 64 4.50 2.27 -4.59
N ALA A 65 4.59 1.87 -3.32
CA ALA A 65 5.85 1.75 -2.60
C ALA A 65 6.78 0.70 -3.25
N VAL A 66 6.24 -0.45 -3.66
CA VAL A 66 7.00 -1.48 -4.41
C VAL A 66 7.47 -0.95 -5.75
N ILE A 67 6.60 -0.26 -6.51
CA ILE A 67 6.96 0.35 -7.81
C ILE A 67 8.09 1.38 -7.63
N ALA A 68 7.98 2.26 -6.63
CA ALA A 68 9.04 3.22 -6.30
C ALA A 68 10.37 2.52 -5.96
N GLY A 69 10.30 1.42 -5.20
CA GLY A 69 11.46 0.58 -4.90
C GLY A 69 12.06 -0.09 -6.13
N TYR A 70 11.21 -0.60 -7.03
CA TYR A 70 11.59 -1.25 -8.29
C TYR A 70 12.30 -0.30 -9.24
N MET A 71 11.86 0.96 -9.33
CA MET A 71 12.48 1.98 -10.21
C MET A 71 13.89 2.39 -9.76
N CYS A 72 14.27 2.11 -8.52
CA CYS A 72 15.56 2.50 -7.96
C CYS A 72 16.73 1.58 -8.36
N VAL A 73 17.92 2.16 -8.49
CA VAL A 73 19.17 1.45 -8.86
C VAL A 73 19.88 0.84 -7.65
N SER A 74 19.70 1.41 -6.44
CA SER A 74 20.34 0.92 -5.23
C SER A 74 19.34 0.48 -4.16
N ARG A 75 19.76 -0.47 -3.32
CA ARG A 75 19.01 -0.97 -2.17
C ARG A 75 18.64 0.11 -1.16
N ARG A 76 19.52 1.11 -0.98
CA ARG A 76 19.29 2.23 -0.06
C ARG A 76 18.28 3.21 -0.65
N SER A 77 18.45 3.58 -1.92
CA SER A 77 17.54 4.51 -2.59
C SER A 77 16.12 3.92 -2.72
N SER A 78 15.98 2.60 -2.89
CA SER A 78 14.67 1.95 -2.98
C SER A 78 13.86 2.09 -1.68
N SER A 79 14.46 1.82 -0.53
CA SER A 79 13.80 2.03 0.77
C SER A 79 13.50 3.51 1.03
N LEU A 80 14.42 4.42 0.70
CA LEU A 80 14.18 5.85 0.87
C LEU A 80 13.04 6.36 -0.02
N ALA A 81 12.98 5.92 -1.29
CA ALA A 81 11.94 6.31 -2.23
C ALA A 81 10.55 5.81 -1.78
N ALA A 82 10.46 4.52 -1.44
CA ALA A 82 9.22 3.91 -0.96
C ALA A 82 8.75 4.53 0.38
N THR A 83 9.66 4.74 1.33
CA THR A 83 9.36 5.39 2.61
C THR A 83 8.93 6.84 2.41
N GLY A 84 9.66 7.60 1.57
CA GLY A 84 9.31 8.97 1.25
C GLY A 84 7.93 9.09 0.59
N LEU A 85 7.59 8.16 -0.31
CA LEU A 85 6.27 8.10 -0.93
C LEU A 85 5.17 7.91 0.11
N LEU A 86 5.30 6.89 0.97
CA LEU A 86 4.28 6.57 1.97
C LEU A 86 4.16 7.67 3.03
N LEU A 87 5.28 8.21 3.52
CA LEU A 87 5.27 9.34 4.44
C LEU A 87 4.58 10.56 3.83
N LEU A 88 4.91 10.90 2.58
CA LEU A 88 4.30 12.04 1.91
C LEU A 88 2.79 11.82 1.72
N ALA A 89 2.37 10.62 1.33
CA ALA A 89 0.95 10.28 1.23
C ALA A 89 0.24 10.38 2.58
N THR A 90 0.81 9.82 3.66
CA THR A 90 0.26 9.89 5.02
C THR A 90 0.15 11.34 5.49
N LEU A 91 1.21 12.13 5.34
CA LEU A 91 1.23 13.54 5.76
C LEU A 91 0.28 14.39 4.92
N THR A 92 0.15 14.12 3.62
CA THR A 92 -0.80 14.82 2.75
C THR A 92 -2.23 14.52 3.19
N TYR A 93 -2.57 13.24 3.39
CA TYR A 93 -3.89 12.81 3.85
C TYR A 93 -4.29 13.44 5.20
N TYR A 94 -3.44 13.29 6.22
CA TYR A 94 -3.71 13.87 7.52
C TYR A 94 -3.62 15.40 7.55
N GLY A 95 -2.76 15.98 6.71
CA GLY A 95 -2.71 17.42 6.50
C GLY A 95 -4.00 17.97 5.89
N THR A 96 -4.58 17.29 4.91
CA THR A 96 -5.87 17.67 4.32
C THR A 96 -7.02 17.54 5.32
N ILE A 97 -7.02 16.52 6.18
CA ILE A 97 -7.97 16.40 7.29
C ILE A 97 -7.83 17.60 8.25
N ALA A 98 -6.61 17.91 8.68
CA ALA A 98 -6.35 19.01 9.60
C ALA A 98 -6.78 20.37 9.04
N LEU A 99 -6.54 20.62 7.74
CA LEU A 99 -6.86 21.88 7.07
C LEU A 99 -8.34 22.03 6.74
N SER A 100 -9.02 20.94 6.39
CA SER A 100 -10.44 20.98 6.02
C SER A 100 -11.37 21.04 7.23
N GLY A 101 -10.94 20.56 8.40
CA GLY A 101 -11.78 20.43 9.59
C GLY A 101 -12.82 19.32 9.48
N VAL A 102 -12.86 18.57 8.37
CA VAL A 102 -13.76 17.44 8.16
C VAL A 102 -13.19 16.23 8.90
N ARG A 103 -13.96 15.67 9.85
CA ARG A 103 -13.56 14.46 10.57
C ARG A 103 -13.44 13.28 9.60
N ALA A 104 -12.40 12.46 9.78
CA ALA A 104 -12.28 11.17 9.12
C ALA A 104 -13.38 10.23 9.65
N GLY A 105 -14.50 10.16 8.93
CA GLY A 105 -15.69 9.40 9.34
C GLY A 105 -16.87 9.47 8.38
N GLY A 106 -16.68 10.02 7.17
CA GLY A 106 -17.72 10.10 6.14
C GLY A 106 -18.58 11.37 6.20
N TYR A 107 -19.27 11.62 5.10
CA TYR A 107 -20.15 12.78 4.87
C TYR A 107 -21.23 12.95 5.97
N GLU A 108 -21.67 11.84 6.58
CA GLU A 108 -22.74 11.81 7.60
C GLU A 108 -22.33 12.40 8.96
N ALA A 109 -21.05 12.35 9.32
CA ALA A 109 -20.57 12.97 10.56
C ALA A 109 -20.53 14.51 10.49
N THR A 110 -20.82 15.09 9.33
CA THR A 110 -20.53 16.49 8.99
C THR A 110 -21.75 17.42 8.98
N GLN A 111 -22.95 16.98 9.40
CA GLN A 111 -24.09 17.90 9.52
C GLN A 111 -24.15 18.68 10.84
N THR A 112 -23.39 18.29 11.86
CA THR A 112 -23.30 19.04 13.12
C THR A 112 -22.12 19.99 13.14
N SER A 113 -22.10 20.97 12.24
CA SER A 113 -21.50 22.32 12.40
C SER A 113 -20.25 22.46 13.29
N ALA A 114 -19.28 21.55 13.21
CA ALA A 114 -18.00 21.73 13.84
C ALA A 114 -17.13 22.50 12.84
N GLY A 115 -16.78 23.74 13.19
CA GLY A 115 -15.74 24.47 12.47
C GLY A 115 -14.39 23.71 12.50
N PRO A 116 -13.30 24.31 11.99
CA PRO A 116 -11.97 23.70 12.08
C PRO A 116 -11.69 23.16 13.50
N VAL A 117 -10.94 22.07 13.63
CA VAL A 117 -10.68 21.33 14.90
C VAL A 117 -10.39 22.23 16.11
N PHE A 118 -9.84 23.42 15.86
CA PHE A 118 -9.55 24.48 16.84
C PHE A 118 -10.76 25.21 17.43
N SER A 119 -11.98 24.93 16.98
CA SER A 119 -13.21 25.62 17.40
C SER A 119 -13.99 24.88 18.51
N SER A 120 -13.57 23.66 18.86
CA SER A 120 -14.22 22.83 19.90
C SER A 120 -13.57 23.07 21.28
N PRO A 121 -14.32 23.16 22.40
CA PRO A 121 -13.73 23.23 23.74
C PRO A 121 -12.88 22.00 24.10
N THR A 122 -13.02 20.89 23.38
CA THR A 122 -12.24 19.64 23.52
C THR A 122 -11.10 19.51 22.50
N TRP A 123 -10.73 20.60 21.80
CA TRP A 123 -9.74 20.57 20.72
C TRP A 123 -8.39 19.93 21.09
N ILE A 124 -7.96 20.04 22.35
CA ILE A 124 -6.72 19.43 22.84
C ILE A 124 -6.80 17.91 22.85
N GLU A 125 -7.92 17.35 23.30
CA GLU A 125 -8.15 15.90 23.33
C GLU A 125 -8.32 15.35 21.90
N GLU A 126 -9.02 16.10 21.04
CA GLU A 126 -9.18 15.78 19.62
C GLU A 126 -7.85 15.80 18.87
N LEU A 127 -7.00 16.81 19.09
CA LEU A 127 -5.63 16.85 18.58
C LEU A 127 -4.77 15.73 19.16
N GLY A 128 -4.92 15.40 20.43
CA GLY A 128 -4.20 14.28 21.06
C GLY A 128 -4.55 12.94 20.43
N SER A 129 -5.84 12.71 20.12
CA SER A 129 -6.28 11.53 19.39
C SER A 129 -5.73 11.50 17.96
N MET A 130 -5.85 12.62 17.24
CA MET A 130 -5.32 12.75 15.88
C MET A 130 -3.81 12.54 15.83
N ALA A 131 -3.06 13.14 16.75
CA ALA A 131 -1.61 13.01 16.84
C ALA A 131 -1.18 11.55 17.09
N ARG A 132 -1.92 10.79 17.91
CA ARG A 132 -1.68 9.35 18.11
C ARG A 132 -1.93 8.57 16.83
N GLY A 133 -3.03 8.85 16.12
CA GLY A 133 -3.33 8.23 14.83
C GLY A 133 -2.25 8.53 13.78
N VAL A 134 -1.89 9.81 13.62
CA VAL A 134 -0.80 10.25 12.72
C VAL A 134 0.52 9.58 13.09
N GLY A 135 0.88 9.56 14.39
CA GLY A 135 2.11 8.92 14.86
C GLY A 135 2.16 7.43 14.53
N PHE A 136 1.06 6.71 14.75
CA PHE A 136 0.92 5.30 14.39
C PHE A 136 1.13 5.08 12.88
N TRP A 137 0.44 5.86 12.04
CA TRP A 137 0.54 5.70 10.58
C TRP A 137 1.87 6.16 10.02
N VAL A 138 2.51 7.17 10.59
CA VAL A 138 3.89 7.57 10.23
C VAL A 138 4.85 6.43 10.52
N ALA A 139 4.77 5.80 11.70
CA ALA A 139 5.60 4.65 12.04
C ALA A 139 5.35 3.46 11.11
N ALA A 140 4.07 3.16 10.83
CA ALA A 140 3.69 2.13 9.88
C ALA A 140 4.24 2.41 8.47
N SER A 141 4.15 3.66 7.99
CA SER A 141 4.68 4.09 6.69
C SER A 141 6.20 3.97 6.58
N VAL A 142 6.95 4.21 7.66
CA VAL A 142 8.40 3.96 7.69
C VAL A 142 8.70 2.47 7.55
N LEU A 143 8.06 1.63 8.37
CA LEU A 143 8.30 0.18 8.35
C LEU A 143 7.88 -0.44 7.02
N ALA A 144 6.67 -0.14 6.55
CA ALA A 144 6.15 -0.59 5.27
C ALA A 144 7.01 -0.07 4.12
N GLY A 145 7.44 1.19 4.15
CA GLY A 145 8.28 1.79 3.11
C GLY A 145 9.63 1.10 2.98
N VAL A 146 10.28 0.77 4.10
CA VAL A 146 11.52 0.01 4.09
C VAL A 146 11.27 -1.37 3.47
N VAL A 147 10.31 -2.14 3.97
CA VAL A 147 10.02 -3.51 3.50
C VAL A 147 9.63 -3.52 2.02
N MET A 148 8.68 -2.68 1.61
CA MET A 148 8.20 -2.60 0.23
C MET A 148 9.28 -2.11 -0.74
N GLY A 149 10.09 -1.14 -0.32
CA GLY A 149 11.23 -0.68 -1.11
C GLY A 149 12.28 -1.78 -1.31
N GLN A 150 12.49 -2.63 -0.30
CA GLN A 150 13.37 -3.79 -0.40
C GLN A 150 12.79 -4.87 -1.32
N LEU A 151 11.49 -5.15 -1.23
CA LEU A 151 10.80 -6.11 -2.11
C LEU A 151 10.85 -5.66 -3.57
N GLY A 152 10.53 -4.39 -3.85
CA GLY A 152 10.63 -3.83 -5.21
C GLY A 152 12.04 -3.92 -5.78
N PHE A 153 13.06 -3.58 -4.98
CA PHE A 153 14.46 -3.74 -5.38
C PHE A 153 14.84 -5.21 -5.63
N ALA A 154 14.40 -6.11 -4.76
CA ALA A 154 14.66 -7.54 -4.88
C ALA A 154 14.01 -8.13 -6.14
N ILE A 155 12.77 -7.73 -6.46
CA ILE A 155 12.07 -8.11 -7.70
C ILE A 155 12.86 -7.69 -8.93
N ARG A 156 13.55 -6.54 -8.92
CA ARG A 156 14.32 -6.07 -10.08
C ARG A 156 15.68 -6.76 -10.21
N ASN A 157 16.44 -6.83 -9.11
CA ASN A 157 17.90 -7.03 -9.17
C ASN A 157 18.39 -8.38 -8.61
N SER A 158 17.49 -9.25 -8.14
CA SER A 158 17.89 -10.51 -7.47
C SER A 158 17.99 -11.73 -8.39
N SER A 159 18.47 -12.83 -7.84
CA SER A 159 18.37 -14.15 -8.46
C SER A 159 16.91 -14.55 -8.67
N ALA A 160 16.66 -15.48 -9.62
CA ALA A 160 15.30 -15.93 -9.96
C ALA A 160 14.50 -16.45 -8.75
N LEU A 161 15.16 -17.16 -7.84
CA LEU A 161 14.54 -17.68 -6.61
C LEU A 161 14.10 -16.55 -5.68
N LEU A 162 14.99 -15.60 -5.38
CA LEU A 162 14.69 -14.49 -4.48
C LEU A 162 13.68 -13.53 -5.11
N GLN A 163 13.76 -13.30 -6.42
CA GLN A 163 12.76 -12.56 -7.17
C GLN A 163 11.38 -13.21 -7.07
N THR A 164 11.28 -14.53 -7.32
CA THR A 164 10.02 -15.28 -7.20
C THR A 164 9.44 -15.18 -5.80
N ALA A 165 10.28 -15.34 -4.77
CA ALA A 165 9.86 -15.19 -3.38
C ALA A 165 9.39 -13.76 -3.08
N ALA A 166 10.12 -12.73 -3.53
CA ALA A 166 9.74 -11.34 -3.32
C ALA A 166 8.42 -10.96 -4.00
N VAL A 167 8.15 -11.48 -5.21
CA VAL A 167 6.84 -11.31 -5.89
C VAL A 167 5.74 -11.97 -5.07
N GLY A 168 5.95 -13.20 -4.59
CA GLY A 168 4.97 -13.91 -3.77
C GLY A 168 4.66 -13.20 -2.46
N VAL A 169 5.69 -12.76 -1.74
CA VAL A 169 5.54 -11.97 -0.50
C VAL A 169 4.82 -10.65 -0.79
N THR A 170 5.18 -9.96 -1.87
CA THR A 170 4.49 -8.72 -2.26
C THR A 170 3.01 -8.97 -2.52
N PHE A 171 2.69 -10.01 -3.30
CA PHE A 171 1.31 -10.41 -3.56
C PHE A 171 0.55 -10.65 -2.25
N GLY A 172 1.11 -11.43 -1.32
CA GLY A 172 0.39 -11.76 -0.09
C GLY A 172 0.24 -10.59 0.86
N ILE A 173 1.18 -9.64 0.92
CA ILE A 173 0.99 -8.42 1.71
C ILE A 173 -0.10 -7.53 1.10
N VAL A 174 -0.16 -7.43 -0.23
CA VAL A 174 -1.18 -6.64 -0.93
C VAL A 174 -2.55 -7.32 -0.84
N ALA A 175 -2.64 -8.65 -0.98
CA ALA A 175 -3.90 -9.40 -0.97
C ALA A 175 -4.45 -9.68 0.43
N GLY A 176 -3.58 -9.88 1.43
CA GLY A 176 -3.92 -10.30 2.79
C GLY A 176 -5.07 -9.51 3.45
N PRO A 177 -5.10 -8.17 3.41
CA PRO A 177 -6.17 -7.39 4.02
C PRO A 177 -7.53 -7.62 3.34
N GLY A 178 -7.55 -7.76 2.01
CA GLY A 178 -8.76 -8.09 1.26
C GLY A 178 -9.25 -9.52 1.55
N VAL A 179 -8.32 -10.47 1.69
CA VAL A 179 -8.65 -11.84 2.11
C VAL A 179 -9.22 -11.87 3.52
N ASN A 180 -8.63 -11.14 4.47
CA ASN A 180 -9.16 -11.00 5.83
C ASN A 180 -10.59 -10.44 5.81
N ALA A 181 -10.85 -9.38 5.06
CA ALA A 181 -12.19 -8.80 4.93
C ALA A 181 -13.21 -9.82 4.38
N LEU A 182 -12.87 -10.56 3.32
CA LEU A 182 -13.77 -11.59 2.78
C LEU A 182 -14.00 -12.76 3.75
N LEU A 183 -12.97 -13.18 4.50
CA LEU A 183 -13.11 -14.19 5.55
C LEU A 183 -14.02 -13.70 6.68
N PHE A 184 -13.91 -12.43 7.06
CA PHE A 184 -14.80 -11.81 8.05
C PHE A 184 -16.25 -11.81 7.56
N VAL A 185 -16.51 -11.36 6.33
CA VAL A 185 -17.86 -11.42 5.71
C VAL A 185 -18.38 -12.85 5.67
N ALA A 186 -17.54 -13.83 5.31
CA ALA A 186 -17.94 -15.24 5.27
C ALA A 186 -18.30 -15.80 6.65
N ARG A 187 -17.64 -15.35 7.73
CA ARG A 187 -17.92 -15.78 9.11
C ARG A 187 -19.17 -15.13 9.69
N VAL A 188 -19.35 -13.83 9.47
CA VAL A 188 -20.43 -13.01 10.09
C VAL A 188 -21.71 -13.01 9.25
N GLY A 189 -21.61 -13.33 7.96
CA GLY A 189 -22.71 -13.23 7.01
C GLY A 189 -22.82 -11.84 6.38
N VAL A 190 -23.54 -11.76 5.26
CA VAL A 190 -23.73 -10.51 4.51
C VAL A 190 -24.87 -9.69 5.13
N ASN A 191 -24.56 -8.45 5.48
CA ASN A 191 -25.45 -7.42 5.99
C ASN A 191 -25.02 -6.05 5.43
N THR A 192 -25.67 -4.96 5.81
CA THR A 192 -25.36 -3.61 5.32
C THR A 192 -23.89 -3.24 5.54
N THR A 193 -23.37 -3.42 6.76
CA THR A 193 -21.99 -3.09 7.14
C THR A 193 -20.94 -3.95 6.43
N THR A 194 -21.18 -5.25 6.27
CA THR A 194 -20.24 -6.17 5.60
C THR A 194 -20.28 -6.04 4.09
N SER A 195 -21.41 -5.64 3.51
CA SER A 195 -21.55 -5.45 2.06
C SER A 195 -20.63 -4.35 1.52
N GLU A 196 -20.40 -3.29 2.31
CA GLU A 196 -19.49 -2.18 1.97
C GLU A 196 -18.02 -2.62 1.91
N GLN A 197 -17.65 -3.72 2.59
CA GLN A 197 -16.28 -4.23 2.62
C GLN A 197 -15.95 -5.14 1.43
N ILE A 198 -16.97 -5.69 0.76
CA ILE A 198 -16.79 -6.68 -0.32
C ILE A 198 -16.08 -6.05 -1.52
N LEU A 199 -16.55 -4.89 -2.00
CA LEU A 199 -16.00 -4.24 -3.18
C LEU A 199 -14.54 -3.82 -2.99
N PRO A 200 -14.15 -3.10 -1.91
CA PRO A 200 -12.75 -2.80 -1.63
C PRO A 200 -11.87 -4.06 -1.54
N ALA A 201 -12.36 -5.11 -0.90
CA ALA A 201 -11.62 -6.38 -0.77
C ALA A 201 -11.35 -7.04 -2.12
N ILE A 202 -12.36 -7.07 -3.01
CA ILE A 202 -12.21 -7.58 -4.38
C ILE A 202 -11.21 -6.74 -5.16
N CYS A 203 -11.34 -5.41 -5.13
CA CYS A 203 -10.42 -4.51 -5.82
C CYS A 203 -8.97 -4.68 -5.33
N GLN A 204 -8.78 -4.86 -4.04
CA GLN A 204 -7.49 -5.13 -3.42
C GLN A 204 -6.86 -6.45 -3.91
N ILE A 205 -7.64 -7.54 -3.94
CA ILE A 205 -7.17 -8.83 -4.47
C ILE A 205 -6.89 -8.72 -5.98
N ALA A 206 -7.75 -8.05 -6.73
CA ALA A 206 -7.55 -7.82 -8.17
C ALA A 206 -6.26 -7.04 -8.43
N LEU A 207 -5.98 -5.99 -7.66
CA LEU A 207 -4.72 -5.23 -7.76
C LEU A 207 -3.50 -6.11 -7.45
N ALA A 208 -3.57 -6.95 -6.41
CA ALA A 208 -2.52 -7.92 -6.12
C ALA A 208 -2.28 -8.88 -7.29
N CYS A 209 -3.34 -9.39 -7.91
CA CYS A 209 -3.25 -10.24 -9.11
C CYS A 209 -2.61 -9.52 -10.29
N ILE A 210 -2.93 -8.24 -10.51
CA ILE A 210 -2.30 -7.44 -11.58
C ILE A 210 -0.79 -7.33 -11.38
N ILE A 211 -0.33 -7.10 -10.14
CA ILE A 211 1.11 -7.06 -9.81
C ILE A 211 1.77 -8.41 -10.12
N LEU A 212 1.13 -9.50 -9.69
CA LEU A 212 1.62 -10.86 -9.92
C LEU A 212 1.71 -11.18 -11.42
N ILE A 213 0.67 -10.87 -12.18
CA ILE A 213 0.63 -11.07 -13.64
C ILE A 213 1.67 -10.19 -14.32
N GLY A 214 1.80 -8.92 -13.94
CA GLY A 214 2.82 -8.02 -14.49
C GLY A 214 4.24 -8.54 -14.25
N ALA A 215 4.53 -8.99 -13.03
CA ALA A 215 5.81 -9.62 -12.70
C ALA A 215 6.02 -10.92 -13.50
N ALA A 216 4.96 -11.73 -13.66
CA ALA A 216 5.00 -12.97 -14.43
C ALA A 216 5.28 -12.72 -15.92
N VAL A 217 4.58 -11.77 -16.55
CA VAL A 217 4.77 -11.44 -17.96
C VAL A 217 6.18 -10.93 -18.23
N LEU A 218 6.71 -10.06 -17.37
CA LEU A 218 8.05 -9.50 -17.54
C LEU A 218 9.17 -10.56 -17.37
N LYS A 219 8.89 -11.71 -16.75
CA LYS A 219 9.91 -12.67 -16.28
C LYS A 219 9.53 -14.15 -16.44
N ALA A 220 8.55 -14.46 -17.29
CA ALA A 220 7.83 -15.75 -17.35
C ALA A 220 8.74 -17.00 -17.43
N LYS A 221 9.93 -16.88 -18.06
CA LYS A 221 10.87 -18.00 -18.24
C LYS A 221 11.63 -18.42 -16.96
N ARG A 222 11.51 -17.68 -15.85
CA ARG A 222 12.36 -17.89 -14.65
C ARG A 222 11.57 -18.06 -13.35
N ILE A 223 10.26 -18.19 -13.42
CA ILE A 223 9.41 -18.26 -12.22
C ILE A 223 9.26 -19.70 -11.76
N ASN A 224 9.59 -19.93 -10.49
CA ASN A 224 9.25 -21.17 -9.80
C ASN A 224 7.83 -21.04 -9.22
N TRP A 225 6.83 -21.57 -9.93
CA TRP A 225 5.42 -21.48 -9.55
C TRP A 225 5.11 -22.04 -8.16
N ALA A 226 5.78 -23.12 -7.75
CA ALA A 226 5.57 -23.72 -6.43
C ALA A 226 6.06 -22.77 -5.31
N LEU A 227 7.25 -22.18 -5.48
CA LEU A 227 7.78 -21.20 -4.55
C LEU A 227 6.92 -19.93 -4.50
N LEU A 228 6.46 -19.47 -5.66
CA LEU A 228 5.56 -18.32 -5.76
C LEU A 228 4.28 -18.57 -4.95
N ALA A 229 3.61 -19.69 -5.19
CA ALA A 229 2.39 -20.06 -4.49
C ALA A 229 2.61 -20.19 -2.98
N LEU A 230 3.70 -20.86 -2.56
CA LEU A 230 4.04 -21.01 -1.15
C LEU A 230 4.23 -19.64 -0.46
N MET A 231 5.03 -18.75 -1.06
CA MET A 231 5.33 -17.44 -0.50
C MET A 231 4.09 -16.54 -0.51
N SER A 232 3.27 -16.59 -1.56
CA SER A 232 1.99 -15.89 -1.65
C SER A 232 1.03 -16.35 -0.55
N LEU A 233 0.80 -17.66 -0.40
CA LEU A 233 -0.14 -18.20 0.58
C LEU A 233 0.29 -17.91 2.01
N THR A 234 1.56 -18.17 2.34
CA THR A 234 2.10 -17.96 3.70
C THR A 234 2.07 -16.48 4.11
N SER A 235 2.49 -15.58 3.22
CA SER A 235 2.44 -14.13 3.50
C SER A 235 1.01 -13.59 3.53
N THR A 236 0.11 -14.07 2.66
CA THR A 236 -1.33 -13.71 2.70
C THR A 236 -1.93 -14.11 4.04
N ALA A 237 -1.70 -15.35 4.49
CA ALA A 237 -2.23 -15.85 5.75
C ALA A 237 -1.66 -15.06 6.95
N ALA A 238 -0.35 -14.79 6.95
CA ALA A 238 0.29 -14.01 8.01
C ALA A 238 -0.27 -12.58 8.10
N VAL A 239 -0.45 -11.91 6.94
CA VAL A 239 -0.98 -10.55 6.89
C VAL A 239 -2.46 -10.52 7.24
N ALA A 240 -3.24 -11.52 6.80
CA ALA A 240 -4.63 -11.64 7.18
C ALA A 240 -4.79 -11.83 8.70
N GLY A 241 -3.95 -12.65 9.33
CA GLY A 241 -3.93 -12.81 10.79
C GLY A 241 -3.48 -11.54 11.52
N LEU A 242 -2.51 -10.80 10.99
CA LEU A 242 -2.09 -9.51 11.54
C LEU A 242 -3.24 -8.49 11.52
N TRP A 243 -4.05 -8.48 10.47
CA TRP A 243 -5.22 -7.58 10.39
C TRP A 243 -6.31 -7.90 11.40
N GLU A 244 -6.49 -9.17 11.74
CA GLU A 244 -7.39 -9.59 12.84
C GLU A 244 -6.90 -8.97 14.17
N MET A 245 -5.61 -9.08 14.47
CA MET A 245 -5.02 -8.45 15.67
C MET A 245 -5.13 -6.92 15.69
N VAL A 246 -4.96 -6.26 14.53
CA VAL A 246 -5.15 -4.81 14.42
C VAL A 246 -6.61 -4.44 14.68
N GLY A 247 -7.56 -5.25 14.23
CA GLY A 247 -8.98 -5.11 14.54
C GLY A 247 -9.24 -5.16 16.05
N ASP A 248 -8.68 -6.17 16.73
CA ASP A 248 -8.82 -6.33 18.18
C ASP A 248 -8.25 -5.14 18.96
N ILE A 249 -7.06 -4.65 18.58
CA ILE A 249 -6.44 -3.48 19.20
C ILE A 249 -7.30 -2.23 18.99
N ARG A 250 -7.87 -2.05 17.79
CA ARG A 250 -8.77 -0.92 17.50
C ARG A 250 -10.07 -0.99 18.28
N GLY A 251 -10.59 -2.18 18.55
CA GLY A 251 -11.81 -2.36 19.36
C GLY A 251 -11.60 -2.13 20.86
N ALA A 252 -10.35 -2.20 21.34
CA ALA A 252 -10.00 -1.99 22.75
C ALA A 252 -9.68 -0.52 23.10
N LEU A 253 -9.48 0.34 22.10
CA LEU A 253 -9.17 1.78 22.24
C LEU A 253 -10.43 2.63 22.11
#